data_AF-A0A328ZIF4-F1
#
_entry.id   AF-A0A328ZIF4-F1
#
_cell.length_a   1.000
_cell.length_b   1.000
_cell.length_c   1.000
_cell.angle_alpha   90.00
_cell.angle_beta   90.00
_cell.angle_gamma   90.00
#
_symmetry.space_group_name_H-M   'P 1'
#
loop_
_entity.id
_entity.type
_entity.pdbx_description
1 polymer ?
#
loop_
_entity_poly.entity_id
_entity_poly.type
_entity_poly.pdbx_seq_one_letter_code
_entity_poly.pdbx_strand_id
1 'polypeptide(L)' 'MTIKKPSQKDYVKTALRLPPDLHAALHEAAAEGERTYNGEILARLRASFKGRRSQQSQQKGP' A
#
# COMPACT_ATOMS: atom_id res chain seq x y z
N MET A 1 12.46 -28.03 -1.25
CA MET A 1 12.93 -26.64 -0.99
C MET A 1 11.89 -25.95 -0.12
N THR A 2 12.23 -25.57 1.11
CA THR A 2 11.27 -24.93 2.04
C THR A 2 11.30 -23.41 1.79
N ILE A 3 10.20 -22.85 1.32
CA ILE A 3 10.09 -21.38 1.14
C ILE A 3 9.98 -20.75 2.53
N LYS A 4 11.03 -20.04 2.93
CA LYS A 4 11.03 -19.28 4.20
C LYS A 4 10.06 -18.11 4.08
N LYS A 5 9.01 -18.09 4.91
CA LYS A 5 8.13 -16.93 5.01
C LYS A 5 8.91 -15.73 5.57
N PRO A 6 8.78 -14.53 4.98
CA PRO A 6 9.40 -13.33 5.51
C PRO A 6 8.81 -12.99 6.89
N SER A 7 9.68 -12.55 7.77
CA SER A 7 9.39 -12.11 9.14
C SER A 7 9.49 -10.59 9.25
N GLN A 8 9.01 -10.00 10.35
CA GLN A 8 8.98 -8.54 10.51
C GLN A 8 10.35 -7.87 10.34
N LYS A 9 11.44 -8.55 10.73
CA LYS A 9 12.82 -8.05 10.59
C LYS A 9 13.30 -7.94 9.14
N ASP A 10 12.62 -8.61 8.21
CA ASP A 10 12.96 -8.59 6.79
C ASP A 10 12.37 -7.36 6.07
N TYR A 11 11.61 -6.51 6.79
CA TYR A 11 11.03 -5.27 6.26
C TYR A 11 11.80 -4.03 6.74
N VAL A 12 11.93 -3.04 5.85
CA VAL A 12 12.49 -1.73 6.19
C VAL A 12 11.42 -0.87 6.86
N LYS A 13 11.72 -0.33 8.05
CA LYS A 13 10.87 0.66 8.72
C LYS A 13 11.11 2.03 8.10
N THR A 14 10.05 2.66 7.62
CA THR A 14 10.10 4.01 7.05
C THR A 14 9.20 4.93 7.85
N ALA A 15 9.76 6.00 8.41
CA ALA A 15 8.98 7.06 9.02
C ALA A 15 8.39 7.95 7.93
N LEU A 16 7.09 8.22 8.00
CA LEU A 16 6.38 9.11 7.07
C LEU A 16 5.83 10.30 7.85
N ARG A 17 5.94 11.50 7.26
CA ARG A 17 5.26 12.70 7.75
C ARG A 17 3.95 12.84 7.01
N LEU A 18 2.85 12.88 7.74
CA LEU A 18 1.51 13.00 7.18
C LEU A 18 0.85 14.27 7.76
N PRO A 19 0.10 15.03 6.95
CA PRO A 19 -0.85 15.99 7.45
C PRO A 19 -1.82 15.33 8.46
N PRO A 20 -2.24 16.03 9.54
CA PRO A 20 -3.08 15.44 10.59
C PRO A 20 -4.42 14.89 10.07
N ASP A 21 -5.03 15.59 9.12
CA ASP A 21 -6.26 15.20 8.44
C ASP A 21 -6.08 13.89 7.65
N LEU A 22 -4.97 13.76 6.90
CA LEU A 22 -4.67 12.54 6.17
C LEU A 22 -4.38 11.35 7.11
N HIS A 23 -3.68 11.60 8.22
CA HIS A 23 -3.45 10.57 9.23
C HIS A 23 -4.77 10.06 9.83
N ALA A 24 -5.68 10.96 10.19
CA ALA A 24 -7.00 10.60 10.71
C ALA A 24 -7.83 9.80 9.69
N ALA A 25 -7.90 10.28 8.45
CA ALA A 25 -8.64 9.61 7.38
C ALA A 25 -8.11 8.20 7.08
N LEU A 26 -6.79 7.96 7.23
CA LEU A 26 -6.21 6.63 7.08
C LEU A 26 -6.56 5.68 8.23
N HIS A 27 -6.71 6.18 9.45
CA HIS A 27 -7.18 5.36 10.58
C HIS A 27 -8.64 4.97 10.42
N GLU A 28 -9.49 5.93 10.04
CA GLU A 28 -10.91 5.67 9.78
C GLU A 28 -11.10 4.62 8.68
N ALA A 29 -10.43 4.80 7.52
CA ALA A 29 -10.50 3.84 6.43
C ALA A 29 -9.94 2.45 6.80
N ALA A 30 -8.92 2.39 7.67
CA ALA A 30 -8.40 1.12 8.16
C ALA A 30 -9.44 0.41 9.05
N ALA A 31 -10.13 1.16 9.93
CA ALA A 31 -11.19 0.61 10.79
C ALA A 31 -12.37 0.10 9.97
N GLU A 32 -12.87 0.90 9.01
CA GLU A 32 -13.97 0.51 8.12
C GLU A 32 -13.62 -0.70 7.25
N GLY A 33 -12.38 -0.79 6.78
CA GLY A 33 -11.90 -1.86 5.92
C GLY A 33 -11.44 -3.12 6.66
N GLU A 34 -11.59 -3.18 7.98
CA GLU A 34 -11.09 -4.25 8.87
C GLU A 34 -9.58 -4.56 8.64
N ARG A 35 -8.79 -3.50 8.42
CA ARG A 35 -7.33 -3.58 8.21
C ARG A 35 -6.58 -2.95 9.37
N THR A 36 -5.33 -3.36 9.52
CA THR A 36 -4.37 -2.58 10.30
C THR A 36 -4.04 -1.28 9.56
N TYR A 37 -3.66 -0.23 10.29
CA TYR A 37 -3.22 1.04 9.71
C TYR A 37 -2.13 0.86 8.63
N ASN A 38 -1.11 0.04 8.92
CA ASN A 38 -0.08 -0.30 7.94
C ASN A 38 -0.63 -1.09 6.73
N GLY A 39 -1.59 -2.00 6.97
CA GLY A 39 -2.26 -2.76 5.91
C GLY A 39 -3.01 -1.85 4.92
N GLU A 40 -3.67 -0.81 5.43
CA GLU A 40 -4.38 0.17 4.61
C GLU A 40 -3.42 1.02 3.75
N ILE A 41 -2.32 1.52 4.35
CA ILE A 41 -1.27 2.23 3.61
C ILE A 41 -0.72 1.36 2.47
N LEU A 42 -0.38 0.11 2.76
CA LEU A 42 0.15 -0.82 1.75
C LEU A 42 -0.86 -1.12 0.64
N ALA A 43 -2.15 -1.25 0.97
CA ALA A 43 -3.20 -1.49 -0.02
C ALA A 43 -3.30 -0.33 -1.02
N ARG A 44 -3.35 0.91 -0.53
CA ARG A 44 -3.40 2.12 -1.36
C ARG A 44 -2.15 2.29 -2.22
N LEU A 45 -0.96 2.10 -1.64
CA LEU A 45 0.30 2.18 -2.38
C LEU A 45 0.35 1.14 -3.50
N ARG A 46 0.02 -0.13 -3.21
CA ARG A 46 -0.01 -1.20 -4.23
C ARG A 46 -1.02 -0.91 -5.34
N ALA A 47 -2.20 -0.37 -5.00
CA ALA A 47 -3.21 0.01 -5.99
C ALA A 47 -2.67 1.08 -6.95
N SER A 48 -1.92 2.07 -6.43
CA SER A 48 -1.34 3.14 -7.26
C SER A 48 -0.32 2.63 -8.30
N PHE A 49 0.40 1.55 -8.02
CA PHE A 49 1.32 0.93 -8.98
C PHE A 49 0.62 0.00 -9.97
N LYS A 50 -0.48 -0.66 -9.57
CA LYS A 50 -1.28 -1.50 -10.47
C LYS A 50 -1.98 -0.66 -11.54
N GLY A 51 -2.57 0.48 -11.15
CA GLY A 51 -3.27 1.39 -12.07
C GLY A 51 -2.37 1.99 -13.16
N ARG A 52 -1.07 2.17 -12.89
CA ARG A 52 -0.10 2.65 -13.91
C ARG A 52 0.16 1.62 -15.01
N ARG A 53 0.12 0.32 -14.68
CA ARG A 53 0.48 -0.76 -15.61
C ARG A 53 -0.60 -0.99 -16.67
N SER A 54 -1.87 -0.77 -16.32
CA SER A 54 -3.00 -0.81 -17.25
C SER A 54 -3.05 0.40 -18.18
N GLN A 55 -2.63 1.59 -17.72
CA GLN A 55 -2.59 2.78 -18.59
C GLN A 55 -1.44 2.75 -19.61
N GLN A 56 -0.27 2.20 -19.26
CA GLN A 56 0.85 2.04 -20.20
C GLN A 56 0.59 1.03 -21.33
N SER A 57 -0.26 0.02 -21.10
CA SER A 57 -0.60 -0.98 -22.11
C SER A 57 -1.73 -0.54 -23.06
N GLN A 58 -2.49 0.51 -22.70
CA GLN A 58 -3.51 1.12 -23.57
C GLN A 58 -2.99 2.25 -24.48
N GLN A 59 -1.78 2.77 -24.26
CA GLN A 59 -1.16 3.83 -25.09
C GLN A 59 -0.23 3.29 -26.19
N LYS A 60 -0.16 1.97 -26.39
CA LYS A 60 0.63 1.35 -27.47
C LYS A 60 -0.29 0.52 -28.39
N GLY A 61 -1.06 1.23 -29.20
CA GLY A 61 -1.76 0.72 -30.39
C GLY A 61 -1.50 1.69 -31.56
N PRO A 62 -1.45 1.18 -32.80
CA PRO A 62 -0.71 1.74 -33.94
C PRO A 62 -1.08 3.18 -34.33
#